data_AF-X0VIU2-F1
#
_entry.id   AF-X0VIU2-F1
#
_cell.length_a   1.000
_cell.length_b   1.000
_cell.length_c   1.000
_cell.angle_alpha   90.00
_cell.angle_beta   90.00
_cell.angle_gamma   90.00
#
_symmetry.space_group_name_H-M   'P 1'
#
loop_
_entity.id
_entity.type
_entity.pdbx_description
1 polymer ?
#
loop_
_entity_poly.entity_id
_entity_poly.type
_entity_poly.pdbx_seq_one_letter_code
_entity_poly.pdbx_strand_id
1 'polypeptide(L)'
;ALSDSDIAAMFQEKPLKFTTISEELSDEQPRSLRRFLVRHRNTFALNDKNPGVINAAAVTIDTKDRPPGAFPLRPTMPHMRPVLEAHVNEMLKYGIIRHSESPWAAALLLIEEPQVPKEHQQHQQQEQREAWSHNQARTPEPWTKSTSSRRVSSLESHTLSP
;
A
#
# COMPACT_ATOMS: atom_id res chain seq x y z
N ALA A 1 -23.71 16.50 -10.02
CA ALA A 1 -22.35 16.14 -9.53
C ALA A 1 -22.32 16.46 -8.04
N LEU A 2 -21.66 15.63 -7.21
CA LEU A 2 -21.52 15.94 -5.78
C LEU A 2 -20.80 17.28 -5.61
N SER A 3 -21.22 18.07 -4.62
CA SER A 3 -20.55 19.33 -4.28
C SER A 3 -19.23 19.04 -3.55
N ASP A 4 -18.31 20.01 -3.58
CA ASP A 4 -17.00 19.84 -2.92
C ASP A 4 -17.15 19.71 -1.39
N SER A 5 -18.18 20.32 -0.79
CA SER A 5 -18.53 20.15 0.63
C SER A 5 -19.02 18.73 0.93
N ASP A 6 -19.83 18.14 0.06
CA ASP A 6 -20.31 16.77 0.24
C ASP A 6 -19.16 15.77 0.15
N ILE A 7 -18.26 15.98 -0.83
CA ILE A 7 -17.05 15.17 -0.98
C ILE A 7 -16.19 15.28 0.28
N ALA A 8 -15.97 16.49 0.81
CA ALA A 8 -15.19 16.67 2.04
C ALA A 8 -15.81 15.96 3.25
N ALA A 9 -17.14 15.96 3.37
CA ALA A 9 -17.85 15.26 4.45
C ALA A 9 -17.64 13.73 4.37
N MET A 10 -17.57 13.15 3.17
CA MET A 10 -17.31 11.71 3.00
C MET A 10 -15.95 11.25 3.55
N PHE A 11 -14.97 12.15 3.64
CA PHE A 11 -13.65 11.85 4.22
C PHE A 11 -13.61 11.95 5.75
N GLN A 12 -14.66 12.46 6.40
CA GLN A 12 -14.76 12.50 7.87
C GLN A 12 -15.33 11.19 8.45
N GLU A 13 -16.02 10.41 7.62
CA GLU A 13 -16.67 9.16 7.98
C GLU A 13 -15.81 7.94 7.64
N LYS A 14 -16.05 6.82 8.33
CA LYS A 14 -15.47 5.53 7.93
C LYS A 14 -16.12 5.09 6.60
N PRO A 15 -15.35 4.54 5.64
CA PRO A 15 -13.98 4.07 5.79
C PRO A 15 -12.89 5.10 5.42
N LEU A 16 -13.21 6.29 4.92
CA LEU A 16 -12.19 7.20 4.36
C LEU A 16 -11.47 8.08 5.41
N LYS A 17 -11.93 8.07 6.66
CA LYS A 17 -11.32 8.81 7.78
C LYS A 17 -9.82 8.57 7.99
N PHE A 18 -9.28 7.41 7.56
CA PHE A 18 -7.87 7.08 7.78
C PHE A 18 -6.91 7.61 6.71
N THR A 19 -7.42 8.21 5.62
CA THR A 19 -6.56 8.66 4.52
C THR A 19 -5.85 9.96 4.90
N THR A 20 -4.63 9.85 5.44
CA THR A 20 -3.73 10.99 5.64
C THR A 20 -3.30 11.50 4.27
N ILE A 21 -3.85 12.63 3.86
CA ILE A 21 -3.42 13.35 2.67
C ILE A 21 -2.15 14.11 3.05
N SER A 22 -1.05 13.87 2.32
CA SER A 22 0.25 14.51 2.61
C SER A 22 0.14 16.04 2.63
N GLU A 23 0.83 16.67 3.57
CA GLU A 23 0.92 18.13 3.71
C GLU A 23 1.75 18.78 2.59
N GLU A 24 2.51 17.99 1.82
CA GLU A 24 3.34 18.47 0.70
C GLU A 24 2.52 18.77 -0.57
N LEU A 25 1.19 18.60 -0.51
CA LEU A 25 0.31 18.83 -1.66
C LEU A 25 -0.10 20.30 -1.74
N SER A 26 -0.06 20.88 -2.95
CA SER A 26 -0.55 22.23 -3.22
C SER A 26 -2.06 22.33 -2.99
N ASP A 27 -2.60 23.53 -2.75
CA ASP A 27 -4.02 23.74 -2.38
C ASP A 27 -5.05 23.09 -3.32
N GLU A 28 -4.70 22.88 -4.59
CA GLU A 28 -5.57 22.28 -5.61
C GLU A 28 -5.49 20.74 -5.66
N GLN A 29 -4.34 20.16 -5.30
CA GLN A 29 -4.09 18.72 -5.38
C GLN A 29 -4.98 17.88 -4.45
N PRO A 30 -5.23 18.24 -3.18
CA PRO A 30 -6.16 17.52 -2.30
C PRO A 30 -7.58 17.48 -2.85
N ARG A 31 -8.04 18.57 -3.48
CA ARG A 31 -9.39 18.61 -4.09
C ARG A 31 -9.49 17.63 -5.24
N SER A 32 -8.50 17.64 -6.13
CA SER A 32 -8.42 16.70 -7.26
C SER A 32 -8.36 15.25 -6.79
N LEU A 33 -7.51 14.95 -5.80
CA LEU A 33 -7.35 13.61 -5.23
C LEU A 33 -8.65 13.10 -4.58
N ARG A 34 -9.31 13.92 -3.75
CA ARG A 34 -10.59 13.52 -3.14
C ARG A 34 -11.64 13.18 -4.19
N ARG A 35 -11.71 13.97 -5.26
CA ARG A 35 -12.64 13.75 -6.37
C ARG A 35 -12.30 12.47 -7.15
N PHE A 36 -11.02 12.18 -7.34
CA PHE A 36 -10.54 10.94 -7.94
C PHE A 36 -10.92 9.71 -7.10
N LEU A 37 -10.63 9.74 -5.80
CA LEU A 37 -10.93 8.64 -4.88
C LEU A 37 -12.43 8.38 -4.80
N VAL A 38 -13.26 9.41 -4.73
CA VAL A 38 -14.73 9.26 -4.74
C VAL A 38 -15.21 8.68 -6.08
N ARG A 39 -14.65 9.14 -7.21
CA ARG A 39 -14.98 8.62 -8.54
C ARG A 39 -14.65 7.14 -8.68
N HIS A 40 -13.52 6.69 -8.14
CA HIS A 40 -13.03 5.31 -8.22
C HIS A 40 -13.23 4.53 -6.92
N ARG A 41 -14.16 4.95 -6.05
CA ARG A 41 -14.36 4.37 -4.71
C ARG A 41 -14.64 2.87 -4.71
N ASN A 42 -15.23 2.35 -5.79
CA ASN A 42 -15.59 0.94 -5.92
C ASN A 42 -14.40 0.07 -6.38
N THR A 43 -13.27 0.67 -6.75
CA THR A 43 -12.06 -0.04 -7.20
C THR A 43 -11.15 -0.40 -6.03
N PHE A 44 -11.18 0.38 -4.95
CA PHE A 44 -10.34 0.16 -3.78
C PHE A 44 -11.02 -0.77 -2.78
N ALA A 45 -10.27 -1.73 -2.25
CA ALA A 45 -10.71 -2.51 -1.09
C ALA A 45 -10.70 -1.61 0.15
N LEU A 46 -11.87 -1.40 0.74
CA LEU A 46 -12.02 -0.62 1.99
C LEU A 46 -11.82 -1.49 3.24
N ASN A 47 -11.79 -2.80 3.04
CA ASN A 47 -11.60 -3.82 4.06
C ASN A 47 -10.93 -5.03 3.41
N ASP A 48 -9.74 -5.39 3.86
CA ASP A 48 -8.97 -6.53 3.33
C ASP A 48 -9.74 -7.85 3.47
N LYS A 49 -10.69 -7.91 4.41
CA LYS A 49 -11.49 -9.10 4.70
C LYS A 49 -12.69 -9.28 3.76
N ASN A 50 -13.03 -8.26 2.97
CA ASN A 50 -14.14 -8.30 2.01
C ASN A 50 -13.64 -7.92 0.61
N PRO A 51 -13.05 -8.87 -0.12
CA PRO A 51 -12.53 -8.61 -1.46
C PRO A 51 -13.67 -8.24 -2.42
N GLY A 52 -13.35 -7.41 -3.43
CA GLY A 52 -14.30 -7.05 -4.46
C GLY A 52 -14.75 -8.27 -5.27
N VAL A 53 -16.04 -8.35 -5.57
CA VAL A 53 -16.62 -9.42 -6.40
C VAL A 53 -16.66 -8.95 -7.85
N ILE A 54 -16.17 -9.77 -8.77
CA ILE A 54 -16.33 -9.55 -10.21
C ILE A 54 -17.54 -10.34 -10.72
N ASN A 55 -18.39 -9.68 -11.51
CA ASN A 55 -19.48 -10.35 -12.23
C ASN A 55 -18.94 -10.93 -13.56
N ALA A 56 -18.06 -11.92 -13.45
CA ALA A 56 -17.49 -12.66 -14.57
C ALA A 56 -18.02 -14.09 -14.60
N ALA A 57 -17.86 -14.77 -15.74
CA ALA A 57 -18.19 -16.19 -15.86
C ALA A 57 -17.40 -17.01 -14.83
N ALA A 58 -18.05 -18.04 -14.28
CA ALA A 58 -17.40 -18.95 -13.34
C ALA A 58 -16.17 -19.61 -13.98
N VAL A 59 -15.09 -19.72 -13.22
CA VAL A 59 -13.89 -20.43 -13.66
C VAL A 59 -14.15 -21.93 -13.57
N THR A 60 -14.05 -22.63 -14.71
CA THR A 60 -14.13 -24.09 -14.76
C THR A 60 -12.73 -24.67 -14.54
N ILE A 61 -12.60 -25.59 -13.60
CA ILE A 61 -11.33 -26.28 -13.30
C ILE A 61 -11.39 -27.67 -13.96
N ASP A 62 -10.53 -27.93 -14.95
CA ASP A 62 -10.41 -29.24 -15.59
C ASP A 62 -9.61 -30.19 -14.70
N THR A 63 -10.31 -31.16 -14.10
CA THR A 63 -9.71 -32.20 -13.25
C THR A 63 -9.13 -33.37 -14.05
N LYS A 64 -9.33 -33.40 -15.39
CA LYS A 64 -9.01 -34.54 -16.25
C LYS A 64 -9.60 -35.83 -15.67
N ASP A 65 -8.86 -36.94 -15.75
CA ASP A 65 -9.29 -38.26 -15.27
C ASP A 65 -8.97 -38.52 -13.78
N ARG A 66 -8.72 -37.48 -12.97
CA ARG A 66 -8.44 -37.69 -11.54
C ARG A 66 -9.72 -37.97 -10.75
N PRO A 67 -9.78 -39.08 -9.99
CA PRO A 67 -10.91 -39.35 -9.10
C PRO A 67 -10.87 -38.41 -7.88
N PRO A 68 -12.03 -38.17 -7.24
CA PRO A 68 -12.11 -37.37 -6.02
C PRO A 68 -11.22 -37.90 -4.90
N GLY A 69 -10.44 -36.99 -4.28
CA GLY A 69 -9.63 -37.25 -3.11
C GLY A 69 -10.13 -36.46 -1.90
N ALA A 70 -10.31 -37.15 -0.77
CA ALA A 70 -10.65 -36.54 0.51
C ALA A 70 -9.56 -36.81 1.54
N PHE A 71 -8.91 -35.74 2.01
CA PHE A 71 -7.92 -35.81 3.07
C PHE A 71 -8.57 -35.45 4.41
N PRO A 72 -8.33 -36.22 5.49
CA PRO A 72 -8.87 -35.92 6.80
C PRO A 72 -8.28 -34.62 7.35
N LEU A 73 -9.05 -33.91 8.19
CA LEU A 73 -8.60 -32.69 8.84
C LEU A 73 -7.41 -32.98 9.77
N ARG A 74 -6.41 -32.08 9.75
CA ARG A 74 -5.28 -32.17 10.67
C ARG A 74 -5.73 -31.78 12.09
N PRO A 75 -5.29 -32.51 13.14
CA PRO A 75 -5.56 -32.12 14.51
C PRO A 75 -5.04 -30.70 14.78
N THR A 76 -5.94 -29.82 15.20
CA THR A 76 -5.61 -28.44 15.57
C THR A 76 -5.52 -28.33 17.09
N MET A 77 -4.49 -27.66 17.60
CA MET A 77 -4.30 -27.44 19.03
C MET A 77 -5.52 -26.70 19.63
N PRO A 78 -5.94 -27.01 20.87
CA PRO A 78 -7.19 -26.47 21.43
C PRO A 78 -7.29 -24.94 21.40
N HIS A 79 -6.18 -24.22 21.67
CA HIS A 79 -6.15 -22.76 21.67
C HIS A 79 -6.26 -22.13 20.27
N MET A 80 -5.98 -22.90 19.21
CA MET A 80 -6.05 -22.44 17.81
C MET A 80 -7.43 -22.65 17.18
N ARG A 81 -8.29 -23.49 17.78
CA ARG A 81 -9.65 -23.74 17.25
C ARG A 81 -10.51 -22.48 17.19
N PRO A 82 -10.53 -21.61 18.21
CA PRO A 82 -11.31 -20.36 18.14
C PRO A 82 -10.85 -19.45 17.00
N VAL A 83 -9.54 -19.41 16.73
CA VAL A 83 -8.97 -18.61 15.64
C VAL A 83 -9.42 -19.16 14.29
N LEU A 84 -9.32 -20.47 14.09
CA LEU A 84 -9.79 -21.14 12.88
C LEU A 84 -11.29 -20.89 12.63
N GLU A 85 -12.12 -21.10 13.65
CA GLU A 85 -13.56 -20.89 13.58
C GLU A 85 -13.91 -19.44 13.26
N ALA A 86 -13.21 -18.47 13.86
CA ALA A 86 -13.41 -17.05 13.57
C ALA A 86 -13.14 -16.72 12.09
N HIS A 87 -12.06 -17.24 11.51
CA HIS A 87 -11.72 -17.02 10.10
C HIS A 87 -12.73 -17.69 9.16
N VAL A 88 -13.14 -18.92 9.45
CA VAL A 88 -14.16 -19.63 8.65
C VAL A 88 -15.49 -18.87 8.70
N ASN A 89 -15.93 -18.45 9.88
CA ASN A 89 -17.16 -17.66 10.05
C ASN A 89 -17.09 -16.30 9.34
N GLU A 90 -15.93 -15.66 9.36
CA GLU A 90 -15.70 -14.41 8.63
C GLU A 90 -15.81 -14.61 7.10
N MET A 91 -15.18 -15.64 6.55
CA MET A 91 -15.28 -15.95 5.12
C MET A 91 -16.69 -16.36 4.71
N LEU A 92 -17.42 -17.09 5.56
CA LEU A 92 -18.83 -17.41 5.34
C LEU A 92 -19.69 -16.14 5.35
N LYS A 93 -19.47 -15.23 6.31
CA LYS A 93 -20.18 -13.95 6.41
C LYS A 93 -20.01 -13.08 5.17
N TYR A 94 -18.81 -13.03 4.61
CA TYR A 94 -18.53 -12.28 3.38
C TYR A 94 -18.87 -13.05 2.09
N GLY A 95 -19.37 -14.29 2.18
CA GLY A 95 -19.73 -15.11 1.03
C GLY A 95 -18.54 -15.57 0.19
N ILE A 96 -17.33 -15.54 0.74
CA ILE A 96 -16.10 -16.01 0.08
C ILE A 96 -16.12 -17.54 -0.06
N ILE A 97 -16.64 -18.23 0.96
CA ILE A 97 -16.84 -19.69 0.98
C ILE A 97 -18.29 -20.04 1.27
N ARG A 98 -18.66 -21.30 1.03
CA ARG A 98 -19.98 -21.86 1.34
C ARG A 98 -19.85 -23.29 1.86
N HIS A 99 -20.88 -23.77 2.54
CA HIS A 99 -20.99 -25.19 2.88
C HIS A 99 -21.17 -26.02 1.60
N SER A 100 -20.57 -27.22 1.58
CA SER A 100 -20.68 -28.16 0.47
C SER A 100 -20.48 -29.59 0.93
N GLU A 101 -21.23 -30.52 0.35
CA GLU A 101 -21.03 -31.97 0.48
C GLU A 101 -20.21 -32.49 -0.71
N SER A 102 -18.93 -32.12 -0.73
CA SER A 102 -18.03 -32.44 -1.84
C SER A 102 -17.29 -33.76 -1.58
N PRO A 103 -17.14 -34.65 -2.60
CA PRO A 103 -16.24 -35.81 -2.48
C PRO A 103 -14.76 -35.40 -2.52
N TRP A 104 -14.46 -34.15 -2.88
CA TRP A 104 -13.14 -33.53 -2.77
C TRP A 104 -13.00 -32.80 -1.44
N ALA A 105 -11.95 -33.10 -0.68
CA ALA A 105 -11.61 -32.38 0.55
C ALA A 105 -10.09 -32.29 0.75
N ALA A 106 -9.59 -31.11 1.06
CA ALA A 106 -8.19 -30.88 1.41
C ALA A 106 -8.07 -30.52 2.89
N ALA A 107 -7.02 -30.99 3.55
CA ALA A 107 -6.78 -30.68 4.96
C ALA A 107 -6.27 -29.25 5.12
N LEU A 108 -6.82 -28.51 6.08
CA LEU A 108 -6.39 -27.16 6.42
C LEU A 108 -5.13 -27.17 7.31
N LEU A 109 -4.32 -26.12 7.19
CA LEU A 109 -3.18 -25.83 8.05
C LEU A 109 -3.25 -24.37 8.47
N LEU A 110 -3.20 -24.12 9.78
CA LEU A 110 -3.09 -22.77 10.33
C LEU A 110 -1.62 -22.41 10.43
N ILE A 111 -1.26 -21.25 9.89
CA ILE A 111 0.09 -20.71 9.94
C ILE A 111 0.02 -19.40 10.70
N GLU A 112 0.91 -19.24 11.67
CA GLU A 112 1.10 -17.96 12.35
C GLU A 112 1.92 -17.05 11.46
N GLU A 113 1.41 -15.85 11.23
CA GLU A 113 2.22 -14.81 10.59
C GLU A 113 3.40 -14.49 11.52
N PRO A 114 4.66 -14.64 11.06
CA PRO A 114 5.81 -14.34 11.89
C PRO A 114 5.77 -12.87 12.27
N GLN A 115 5.74 -12.59 13.58
CA GLN A 115 5.88 -11.22 14.06
C GLN A 115 7.19 -10.62 13.53
N VAL A 116 7.11 -9.60 12.68
CA VAL A 116 8.28 -8.78 12.37
C VAL A 116 8.75 -8.18 13.69
N PRO A 117 10.00 -8.41 14.13
CA PRO A 117 10.51 -7.80 15.36
C PRO A 117 10.32 -6.29 15.27
N LYS A 118 9.65 -5.71 16.27
CA LYS A 118 9.32 -4.27 16.33
C LYS A 118 10.56 -3.38 16.19
N GLU A 119 11.74 -3.92 16.51
CA GLU A 119 13.06 -3.27 16.38
C GLU A 119 13.39 -2.92 14.92
N HIS A 120 13.09 -3.80 13.96
CA HIS A 120 13.30 -3.51 12.53
C HIS A 120 12.35 -2.42 12.01
N GLN A 121 11.12 -2.37 12.54
CA GLN A 121 10.18 -1.30 12.20
C GLN A 121 10.63 0.05 12.77
N GLN A 122 11.23 0.08 13.96
CA GLN A 122 11.76 1.30 14.57
C GLN A 122 13.00 1.82 13.83
N HIS A 123 13.95 0.95 13.49
CA HIS A 123 15.13 1.35 12.71
C HIS A 123 14.74 1.86 11.32
N GLN A 124 13.83 1.18 10.61
CA GLN A 124 13.35 1.65 9.31
C GLN A 124 12.60 2.97 9.42
N GLN A 125 11.75 3.16 10.44
CA GLN A 125 11.07 4.44 10.67
C GLN A 125 12.05 5.55 11.02
N GLN A 126 13.11 5.25 11.76
CA GLN A 126 14.14 6.21 12.14
C GLN A 126 15.00 6.60 10.92
N GLU A 127 15.41 5.64 10.09
CA GLU A 127 16.10 5.88 8.82
C GLU A 127 15.22 6.67 7.84
N GLN A 128 13.92 6.37 7.74
CA GLN A 128 12.98 7.15 6.91
C GLN A 128 12.82 8.59 7.42
N ARG A 129 12.77 8.79 8.74
CA ARG A 129 12.72 10.13 9.36
C ARG A 129 14.03 10.89 9.16
N GLU A 130 15.17 10.23 9.29
CA GLU A 130 16.49 10.81 9.06
C GLU A 130 16.68 11.17 7.59
N ALA A 131 16.28 10.30 6.66
CA ALA A 131 16.31 10.56 5.22
C ALA A 131 15.38 11.74 4.84
N TRP A 132 14.18 11.82 5.40
CA TRP A 132 13.25 12.92 5.14
C TRP A 132 13.75 14.25 5.71
N SER A 133 14.36 14.23 6.91
CA SER A 133 15.05 15.38 7.52
C SER A 133 16.24 15.85 6.67
N HIS A 134 17.07 14.92 6.19
CA HIS A 134 18.23 15.22 5.34
C HIS A 134 17.83 15.82 3.98
N ASN A 135 16.67 15.42 3.45
CA ASN A 135 16.16 15.93 2.18
C ASN A 135 15.52 17.32 2.32
N GLN A 136 14.86 17.62 3.44
CA GLN A 136 14.33 18.96 3.71
C GLN A 136 15.41 20.03 3.93
N ALA A 137 16.62 19.62 4.37
CA ALA A 137 17.76 20.52 4.51
C ALA A 137 18.46 20.86 3.17
N ARG A 138 18.12 20.17 2.07
CA ARG A 138 18.58 20.52 0.72
C ARG A 138 17.56 21.42 0.03
N THR A 139 17.50 22.68 0.43
CA THR A 139 16.91 23.70 -0.44
C THR A 139 17.76 23.80 -1.71
N PRO A 140 17.18 23.75 -2.92
CA PRO A 140 17.95 24.03 -4.14
C PRO A 140 18.39 25.50 -4.10
N GLU A 141 19.70 25.76 -4.15
CA GLU A 141 20.21 27.12 -4.31
C GLU A 141 19.58 27.77 -5.54
N PRO A 142 19.08 29.02 -5.45
CA PRO A 142 18.60 29.74 -6.61
C PRO A 142 19.78 29.96 -7.56
N TRP A 143 19.59 29.60 -8.84
CA TRP A 143 20.57 29.81 -9.91
C TRP A 143 20.96 31.29 -9.99
N THR A 144 22.08 31.67 -9.39
CA THR A 144 22.61 33.02 -9.50
C THR A 144 23.45 33.13 -10.77
N LYS A 145 23.11 34.09 -11.64
CA LYS A 145 23.84 34.40 -12.87
C LYS A 145 25.22 34.96 -12.48
N SER A 146 26.28 34.16 -12.60
CA SER A 146 27.65 34.65 -12.43
C SER A 146 28.07 35.49 -13.64
N THR A 147 27.98 36.81 -13.50
CA THR A 147 28.72 37.77 -14.33
C THR A 147 30.17 37.81 -13.85
N SER A 148 31.05 37.05 -14.50
CA SER A 148 32.50 37.18 -14.28
C SER A 148 33.05 38.34 -15.10
N SER A 149 33.17 39.50 -14.46
CA SER A 149 33.98 40.62 -14.94
C SER A 149 35.46 40.29 -14.73
N ARG A 150 36.15 39.91 -15.82
CA ARG A 150 37.59 39.59 -15.81
C ARG A 150 38.37 40.91 -15.81
N ARG A 151 38.88 41.32 -14.65
CA ARG A 151 39.86 42.40 -14.50
C ARG A 151 41.18 41.92 -15.08
N VAL A 152 41.60 42.50 -16.20
CA VAL A 152 42.93 42.31 -16.80
C VAL A 152 43.91 43.16 -15.99
N SER A 153 44.94 42.53 -15.42
CA SER A 153 46.11 43.23 -14.89
C SER A 153 47.35 42.51 -15.39
N SER A 154 48.14 43.28 -16.14
CA SER A 154 49.41 42.97 -16.79
C SER A 154 50.56 42.79 -15.78
N LEU A 155 51.70 42.27 -16.28
CA LEU A 155 53.08 42.14 -15.72
C LEU A 155 53.51 40.66 -15.79
N GLU A 156 54.64 40.22 -16.33
CA GLU A 156 55.80 40.85 -16.94
C GLU A 156 56.46 39.82 -17.88
N SER A 157 57.02 40.32 -18.96
CA SER A 157 57.85 39.61 -19.92
C SER A 157 59.27 39.43 -19.39
N HIS A 158 59.80 38.21 -19.39
CA HIS A 158 61.25 38.00 -19.53
C HIS A 158 61.56 36.86 -20.50
N THR A 159 62.25 37.28 -21.56
CA THR A 159 62.92 36.54 -22.62
C THR A 159 64.11 35.74 -22.09
N LEU A 160 64.41 34.60 -22.69
CA LEU A 160 65.75 34.28 -23.22
C LEU A 160 65.73 32.95 -24.00
N SER A 161 65.88 33.08 -25.32
CA SER A 161 66.46 32.06 -26.23
C SER A 161 68.00 32.24 -26.21
N PRO A 162 68.84 31.39 -26.84
CA PRO A 162 68.68 30.74 -28.14
C PRO A 162 68.26 29.28 -28.07
#